data_AF-A0A963REN0-F1
#
_entry.id   AF-A0A963REN0-F1
#
_cell.length_a   1.000
_cell.length_b   1.000
_cell.length_c   1.000
_cell.angle_alpha   90.00
_cell.angle_beta   90.00
_cell.angle_gamma   90.00
#
_symmetry.space_group_name_H-M   'P 1'
#
loop_
_entity.id
_entity.type
_entity.pdbx_description
1 polymer ?
#
loop_
_entity_poly.entity_id
_entity_poly.type
_entity_poly.pdbx_seq_one_letter_code
_entity_poly.pdbx_strand_id
1 'polypeptide(L)'
;MTASTSFIGQEEAWREWCAAIGSGRMHHAWLLSGPRGLGKRAFARAAAAELVRHPGQPAPSPLNHPDIIVLDHAPKDDKEAAKRAEGKAYEVKRNVTVDQIRAMQQRLTT
;
A
#
# COMPACT_ATOMS: atom_id res chain seq x y z
N MET A 1 -11.44 20.29 0.76
CA MET A 1 -10.37 20.12 1.77
C MET A 1 -9.24 19.37 1.09
N THR A 2 -8.14 20.05 0.77
CA THR A 2 -6.99 19.50 0.04
C THR A 2 -6.17 18.64 0.98
N ALA A 3 -6.23 17.32 0.82
CA ALA A 3 -5.28 16.42 1.47
C ALA A 3 -3.88 16.74 0.91
N SER A 4 -2.99 17.30 1.73
CA SER A 4 -1.62 17.63 1.34
C SER A 4 -0.77 16.36 1.29
N THR A 5 -1.00 15.54 0.28
CA THR A 5 -0.08 14.46 -0.03
C THR A 5 0.94 15.03 -1.01
N SER A 6 2.10 15.41 -0.49
CA SER A 6 3.23 15.94 -1.27
C SER A 6 3.78 14.83 -2.18
N PHE A 7 3.10 14.61 -3.30
CA PHE A 7 3.57 13.75 -4.36
C PHE A 7 4.09 14.63 -5.47
N ILE A 8 5.41 14.67 -5.66
CA ILE A 8 5.97 15.37 -6.80
C ILE A 8 5.58 14.58 -8.06
N GLY A 9 4.76 15.19 -8.93
CA GLY A 9 4.43 14.65 -10.26
C GLY A 9 3.43 13.49 -10.27
N GLN A 10 2.53 13.40 -9.28
CA GLN A 10 1.43 12.41 -9.25
C GLN A 10 0.05 13.08 -9.24
N GLU A 11 -0.04 14.37 -9.53
CA GLU A 11 -1.29 15.14 -9.47
C GLU A 11 -2.34 14.58 -10.43
N GLU A 12 -1.95 14.21 -11.64
CA GLU A 12 -2.85 13.60 -12.64
C GLU A 12 -3.35 12.24 -12.18
N ALA A 13 -2.44 11.35 -11.73
CA ALA A 13 -2.80 10.05 -11.19
C ALA A 13 -3.73 10.16 -9.97
N TRP A 14 -3.52 11.17 -9.11
CA TRP A 14 -4.37 11.42 -7.96
C TRP A 14 -5.77 11.89 -8.36
N ARG A 15 -5.87 12.77 -9.37
CA ARG A 15 -7.16 13.20 -9.92
C ARG A 15 -7.92 12.02 -10.51
N GLU A 16 -7.25 11.14 -11.25
CA GLU A 16 -7.85 9.93 -11.82
C GLU A 16 -8.36 8.98 -10.74
N TRP A 17 -7.55 8.74 -9.71
CA TRP A 17 -7.94 7.93 -8.55
C TRP A 17 -9.18 8.47 -7.84
N CYS A 18 -9.20 9.77 -7.52
CA CYS A 18 -10.34 10.43 -6.87
C CYS A 18 -11.60 10.41 -7.74
N ALA A 19 -11.44 10.58 -9.07
CA ALA A 19 -12.56 10.49 -10.00
C ALA A 19 -13.14 9.06 -10.02
N ALA A 20 -12.30 8.03 -10.00
CA ALA A 20 -12.75 6.64 -9.94
C ALA A 20 -13.54 6.35 -8.66
N ILE A 21 -13.06 6.79 -7.49
CA ILE A 21 -13.78 6.69 -6.21
C ILE A 21 -15.16 7.37 -6.31
N GLY A 22 -15.19 8.63 -6.79
CA GLY A 22 -16.43 9.40 -6.89
C GLY A 22 -17.43 8.88 -7.92
N SER A 23 -16.98 8.10 -8.91
CA SER A 23 -17.83 7.57 -9.98
C SER A 23 -18.67 6.35 -9.59
N GLY A 24 -18.35 5.69 -8.48
CA GLY A 24 -18.91 4.38 -8.13
C GLY A 24 -18.44 3.23 -9.03
N ARG A 25 -17.52 3.47 -9.97
CA ARG A 25 -16.95 2.47 -10.89
C ARG A 25 -15.46 2.32 -10.67
N MET A 26 -15.08 1.70 -9.57
CA MET A 26 -13.68 1.49 -9.21
C MET A 26 -13.07 0.31 -9.99
N HIS A 27 -11.91 0.52 -10.60
CA HIS A 27 -11.13 -0.59 -11.16
C HIS A 27 -10.62 -1.49 -10.04
N HIS A 28 -10.79 -2.81 -10.19
CA HIS A 28 -10.39 -3.80 -9.21
C HIS A 28 -8.86 -3.94 -9.07
N ALA A 29 -8.09 -3.44 -10.05
CA ALA A 29 -6.64 -3.48 -10.05
C ALA A 29 -6.07 -2.21 -10.68
N TRP A 30 -5.03 -1.67 -10.05
CA TRP A 30 -4.26 -0.53 -10.53
C TRP A 30 -2.78 -0.90 -10.61
N LEU A 31 -2.17 -0.65 -11.77
CA LEU A 31 -0.76 -0.89 -12.00
C LEU A 31 -0.01 0.43 -12.10
N LEU A 32 0.91 0.68 -11.18
CA LEU A 32 1.71 1.90 -11.16
C LEU A 32 3.05 1.67 -11.86
N SER A 33 3.22 2.24 -13.04
CA SER A 33 4.44 2.15 -13.85
C SER A 33 5.28 3.42 -13.86
N GLY A 34 6.56 3.31 -14.22
CA GLY A 34 7.46 4.44 -14.42
C GLY A 34 8.81 4.32 -13.69
N PRO A 35 9.73 5.27 -13.87
CA PRO A 35 11.06 5.28 -13.25
C PRO A 35 11.07 5.07 -11.73
N ARG A 36 12.20 4.56 -11.21
CA ARG A 36 12.45 4.45 -9.77
C ARG A 36 12.56 5.85 -9.17
N GLY A 37 12.00 6.05 -7.97
CA GLY A 37 12.10 7.31 -7.22
C GLY A 37 10.90 8.26 -7.35
N LEU A 38 9.95 8.02 -8.26
CA LEU A 38 8.77 8.88 -8.48
C LEU A 38 7.65 8.75 -7.43
N GLY A 39 7.93 8.19 -6.25
CA GLY A 39 6.93 8.12 -5.18
C GLY A 39 5.79 7.09 -5.36
N LYS A 40 5.84 6.18 -6.34
CA LYS A 40 4.78 5.17 -6.61
C LYS A 40 4.29 4.41 -5.36
N ARG A 41 5.20 3.99 -4.48
CA ARG A 41 4.86 3.30 -3.21
C ARG A 41 4.10 4.23 -2.26
N ALA A 42 4.50 5.49 -2.19
CA ALA A 42 3.84 6.49 -1.36
C ALA A 42 2.45 6.81 -1.92
N PHE A 43 2.32 6.95 -3.25
CA PHE A 43 1.04 7.07 -3.94
C PHE A 43 0.09 5.93 -3.61
N ALA A 44 0.52 4.67 -3.79
CA ALA A 44 -0.30 3.49 -3.51
C ALA A 44 -0.81 3.47 -2.06
N ARG A 45 0.03 3.87 -1.10
CA ARG A 45 -0.34 3.96 0.32
C ARG A 45 -1.38 5.04 0.59
N ALA A 46 -1.23 6.24 0.05
CA ALA A 46 -2.25 7.27 0.24
C ALA A 46 -3.54 6.98 -0.53
N ALA A 47 -3.44 6.38 -1.72
CA ALA A 47 -4.59 5.93 -2.49
C ALA A 47 -5.42 4.91 -1.70
N ALA A 48 -4.76 3.92 -1.09
CA ALA A 48 -5.40 2.96 -0.20
C ALA A 48 -6.02 3.62 1.05
N ALA A 49 -5.30 4.57 1.68
CA ALA A 49 -5.83 5.33 2.82
C ALA A 49 -7.08 6.16 2.44
N GLU A 50 -7.08 6.78 1.26
CA GLU A 50 -8.22 7.55 0.77
C GLU A 50 -9.43 6.65 0.50
N LEU A 51 -9.22 5.46 -0.06
CA LEU A 51 -10.30 4.52 -0.39
C LEU A 51 -11.08 4.05 0.84
N VAL A 52 -10.40 3.86 1.98
CA VAL A 52 -11.02 3.39 3.23
C VAL A 52 -11.37 4.55 4.17
N ARG A 53 -11.16 5.81 3.76
CA ARG A 53 -11.41 6.97 4.61
C ARG A 53 -12.90 7.18 4.83
N HIS A 54 -13.30 7.34 6.09
CA HIS A 54 -14.67 7.77 6.41
C HIS A 54 -14.92 9.25 6.04
N PRO A 55 -16.11 9.61 5.54
CA PRO A 55 -16.46 11.00 5.24
C PRO A 55 -16.26 11.92 6.45
N GLY A 56 -15.59 13.06 6.24
CA GLY A 56 -15.33 14.06 7.30
C GLY A 56 -14.21 13.70 8.27
N GLN A 57 -13.57 12.53 8.13
CA GLN A 57 -12.42 12.12 8.95
C GLN A 57 -11.09 12.31 8.20
N PRO A 58 -9.97 12.47 8.91
CA PRO A 58 -8.64 12.42 8.29
C PRO A 58 -8.38 11.05 7.67
N ALA A 59 -7.50 11.00 6.67
CA ALA A 59 -7.06 9.73 6.09
C ALA A 59 -6.37 8.86 7.15
N PRO A 60 -6.74 7.57 7.27
CA PRO A 60 -6.13 6.67 8.23
C PRO A 60 -4.68 6.34 7.87
N SER A 61 -3.93 5.79 8.82
CA SER A 61 -2.58 5.31 8.55
C SER A 61 -2.63 4.07 7.64
N PRO A 62 -1.99 4.09 6.45
CA PRO A 62 -1.99 2.96 5.54
C PRO A 62 -1.12 1.79 6.00
N LEU A 63 -0.36 1.96 7.10
CA LEU A 63 0.50 0.89 7.62
C LEU A 63 -0.22 -0.05 8.58
N ASN A 64 -1.28 0.42 9.24
CA ASN A 64 -1.90 -0.29 10.37
C ASN A 64 -3.42 -0.47 10.22
N HIS A 65 -4.02 -0.02 9.11
CA HIS A 65 -5.47 -0.14 8.91
C HIS A 65 -5.88 -1.60 8.60
N PRO A 66 -6.94 -2.15 9.21
CA PRO A 66 -7.35 -3.53 8.99
C PRO A 66 -7.72 -3.84 7.53
N ASP A 67 -8.26 -2.87 6.81
CA ASP A 67 -8.66 -3.02 5.40
C ASP A 67 -7.55 -2.68 4.39
N ILE A 68 -6.37 -2.28 4.87
CA ILE A 68 -5.21 -2.01 3.99
C ILE A 68 -4.20 -3.12 4.21
N ILE A 69 -4.13 -4.06 3.26
CA ILE A 69 -3.17 -5.14 3.29
C ILE A 69 -1.99 -4.80 2.38
N VAL A 70 -0.81 -4.66 2.98
CA VAL A 70 0.43 -4.40 2.26
C VAL A 70 1.26 -5.67 2.19
N LEU A 71 1.50 -6.14 0.96
CA LEU A 71 2.47 -7.18 0.68
C LEU A 71 3.79 -6.52 0.27
N ASP A 72 4.86 -6.83 1.00
CA ASP A 72 6.23 -6.39 0.70
C ASP A 72 7.17 -7.58 0.86
N HIS A 73 8.45 -7.37 0.58
CA HIS A 73 9.46 -8.41 0.69
C HIS A 73 9.67 -8.82 2.15
N ALA A 74 9.31 -10.07 2.48
CA ALA A 74 9.50 -10.63 3.82
C ALA A 74 10.99 -10.83 4.14
N PRO A 75 11.38 -10.93 5.43
CA PRO A 75 12.71 -11.40 5.81
C PRO A 75 13.08 -12.70 5.10
N LYS A 76 14.35 -12.84 4.74
CA LYS A 76 14.85 -13.98 3.95
C LYS A 76 14.61 -15.33 4.64
N ASP A 77 14.84 -15.38 5.95
CA ASP A 77 14.69 -16.55 6.82
C ASP A 77 14.41 -16.11 8.28
N ASP A 78 14.27 -17.08 9.19
CA ASP A 78 13.94 -16.83 10.60
C ASP A 78 15.04 -16.04 11.33
N LYS A 79 16.31 -16.18 10.92
CA LYS A 79 17.41 -15.40 11.52
C LYS A 79 17.28 -13.93 11.13
N GLU A 80 16.96 -13.65 9.87
CA GLU A 80 16.68 -12.28 9.39
C GLU A 80 15.39 -11.72 10.01
N ALA A 81 14.39 -12.56 10.26
CA ALA A 81 13.17 -12.17 10.96
C ALA A 81 13.45 -11.73 12.41
N ALA A 82 14.31 -12.46 13.13
CA ALA A 82 14.74 -12.09 14.48
C ALA A 82 15.49 -10.74 14.47
N LYS A 83 16.42 -10.53 13.51
CA LYS A 83 17.11 -9.23 13.35
C LYS A 83 16.13 -8.08 13.15
N ARG A 84 15.10 -8.26 12.31
CA ARG A 84 14.05 -7.25 12.11
C ARG A 84 13.31 -6.94 13.42
N ALA A 85 12.96 -7.95 14.21
CA ALA A 85 12.27 -7.76 15.48
C ALA A 85 13.12 -6.99 16.50
N GLU A 86 14.44 -7.17 16.45
CA GLU A 86 15.42 -6.42 17.24
C GLU A 86 15.76 -5.04 16.65
N GLY A 87 15.16 -4.64 15.52
CA GLY A 87 15.43 -3.37 14.85
C GLY A 87 16.79 -3.30 14.14
N LYS A 88 17.48 -4.43 13.95
CA LYS A 88 18.76 -4.53 13.24
C LYS A 88 18.54 -4.57 11.73
N ALA A 89 19.58 -4.22 10.97
CA ALA A 89 19.59 -4.42 9.52
C ALA A 89 19.42 -5.92 9.19
N TYR A 90 18.57 -6.21 8.21
CA TYR A 90 18.21 -7.57 7.81
C TYR A 90 18.07 -7.69 6.30
N GLU A 91 18.24 -8.91 5.78
CA GLU A 91 18.02 -9.23 4.39
C GLU A 91 16.55 -9.59 4.12
N VAL A 92 16.04 -9.11 2.98
CA VAL A 92 14.71 -9.43 2.48
C VAL A 92 14.76 -10.40 1.30
N LYS A 93 13.68 -11.16 1.11
CA LYS A 93 13.47 -11.96 -0.09
C LYS A 93 13.43 -11.05 -1.33
N ARG A 94 13.79 -11.61 -2.49
CA ARG A 94 13.70 -10.88 -3.77
C ARG A 94 12.27 -10.73 -4.28
N ASN A 95 11.38 -11.65 -3.88
CA ASN A 95 10.02 -11.76 -4.39
C ASN A 95 9.02 -11.84 -3.22
N VAL A 96 7.78 -11.40 -3.46
CA VAL A 96 6.63 -11.77 -2.63
C VAL A 96 6.33 -13.25 -2.87
N THR A 97 6.24 -14.05 -1.81
CA THR A 97 6.08 -15.51 -1.94
C THR A 97 4.61 -15.92 -2.08
N VAL A 98 4.38 -17.10 -2.65
CA VAL A 98 3.03 -17.70 -2.75
C VAL A 98 2.39 -17.84 -1.36
N ASP A 99 3.17 -18.19 -0.34
CA ASP A 99 2.66 -18.30 1.03
C ASP A 99 2.18 -16.96 1.58
N GLN A 100 2.84 -15.84 1.25
CA GLN A 100 2.34 -14.50 1.61
C GLN A 100 0.98 -14.20 0.94
N ILE A 101 0.81 -14.61 -0.33
CA ILE A 101 -0.48 -14.45 -1.03
C ILE A 101 -1.57 -15.30 -0.40
N ARG A 102 -1.28 -16.57 -0.10
CA ARG A 102 -2.23 -17.50 0.55
C ARG A 102 -2.67 -17.00 1.91
N ALA A 103 -1.72 -16.52 2.73
CA ALA A 103 -2.03 -15.95 4.05
C ALA A 103 -2.92 -14.70 3.93
N MET A 104 -2.67 -13.82 2.95
CA MET A 104 -3.55 -12.68 2.66
C MET A 104 -4.95 -13.14 2.25
N GLN A 105 -5.06 -14.11 1.34
CA GLN A 105 -6.35 -14.60 0.87
C GLN A 105 -7.18 -15.19 2.01
N GLN A 106 -6.58 -16.00 2.88
CA GLN A 106 -7.25 -16.58 4.06
C GLN A 106 -7.84 -15.49 4.98
N ARG A 107 -7.11 -14.39 5.19
CA ARG A 107 -7.58 -13.25 5.98
C ARG A 107 -8.80 -12.55 5.37
N LEU A 108 -8.94 -12.56 4.05
CA LEU A 108 -10.03 -11.89 3.34
C LEU A 108 -11.30 -12.75 3.23
N THR A 109 -11.17 -14.07 3.35
CA THR A 109 -12.28 -15.02 3.19
C THR A 109 -12.86 -15.52 4.51
N THR A 110 -12.36 -15.03 5.65
CA THR A 110 -12.88 -15.35 6.98
C THR A 110 -13.89 -14.30 7.40
#